data_AF-A0A3R7XU48-F1
#
_entry.id   AF-A0A3R7XU48-F1
#
_cell.length_a   1.000
_cell.length_b   1.000
_cell.length_c   1.000
_cell.angle_alpha   90.00
_cell.angle_beta   90.00
_cell.angle_gamma   90.00
#
_symmetry.space_group_name_H-M   'P 1'
#
loop_
_entity.id
_entity.type
_entity.pdbx_description
1 polymer ?
#
loop_
_entity_poly.entity_id
_entity_poly.type
_entity_poly.pdbx_seq_one_letter_code
_entity_poly.pdbx_strand_id
1 'polypeptide(L)'
;MDYDSMTVLKLKTLCKERGLRVSGNKSEVIIRLMENDEVGLAPAPTPIQHQAFPQHNPGGYIPPQMIYVKKESELATGIGICIMIYAVFRLFWAVIFSIGGLGGVGWILSPVAFILGIGFMIGGAVTYSGYRNGINLTLGVLIVSGILSVIFHGDEVNPVSIAWGDSMFLTSIMCSISCMIIVALPLLMSPTLKSGWPEAIEKILGSSSGSDTKRKVTCNSCQAELQVPANYSGQIECPTCQAIMSV
;
A
#
# COMPACT_ATOMS: atom_id res chain seq x y z
N MET A 1 -40.50 -24.53 12.02
CA MET A 1 -41.27 -24.91 10.82
C MET A 1 -40.40 -25.84 9.97
N ASP A 2 -40.97 -26.90 9.39
CA ASP A 2 -40.18 -27.89 8.61
C ASP A 2 -40.20 -27.53 7.12
N TYR A 3 -39.13 -26.90 6.65
CA TYR A 3 -39.01 -26.34 5.30
C TYR A 3 -38.47 -27.33 4.26
N ASP A 4 -37.96 -28.48 4.68
CA ASP A 4 -37.26 -29.41 3.79
C ASP A 4 -38.24 -30.23 2.92
N SER A 5 -39.45 -30.46 3.44
CA SER A 5 -40.55 -31.13 2.73
C SER A 5 -41.26 -30.25 1.68
N MET A 6 -40.93 -28.95 1.60
CA MET A 6 -41.60 -28.01 0.69
C MET A 6 -40.94 -27.97 -0.69
N THR A 7 -41.75 -27.71 -1.72
CA THR A 7 -41.25 -27.53 -3.09
C THR A 7 -40.55 -26.18 -3.24
N VAL A 8 -39.57 -26.10 -4.14
CA VAL A 8 -38.75 -24.90 -4.40
C VAL A 8 -39.60 -23.68 -4.75
N LEU A 9 -40.74 -23.90 -5.43
CA LEU A 9 -41.67 -22.85 -5.79
C LEU A 9 -42.30 -22.21 -4.54
N LYS A 10 -42.73 -23.03 -3.58
CA LYS A 10 -43.38 -22.56 -2.35
C LYS A 10 -42.40 -21.89 -1.38
N LEU A 11 -41.14 -22.34 -1.38
CA LEU A 11 -40.06 -21.68 -0.63
C LEU A 11 -39.74 -20.28 -1.20
N LYS A 12 -39.71 -20.13 -2.53
CA LYS A 12 -39.47 -18.83 -3.16
C LYS A 12 -40.64 -17.87 -2.97
N THR A 13 -41.89 -18.34 -2.96
CA THR A 13 -43.04 -17.47 -2.64
C THR A 13 -42.97 -16.98 -1.20
N LEU A 14 -42.63 -17.85 -0.24
CA LEU A 14 -42.44 -17.46 1.17
C LEU A 14 -41.30 -16.45 1.35
N CYS A 15 -40.18 -16.63 0.63
CA CYS A 15 -39.11 -15.62 0.63
C CYS A 15 -39.58 -14.27 0.08
N LYS A 16 -40.37 -14.28 -1.01
CA LYS A 16 -40.88 -13.05 -1.62
C LYS A 16 -41.86 -12.32 -0.70
N GLU A 17 -42.75 -13.05 -0.03
CA GLU A 17 -43.72 -12.50 0.93
C GLU A 17 -43.03 -11.86 2.14
N ARG A 18 -41.87 -12.41 2.56
CA ARG A 18 -41.08 -11.91 3.69
C ARG A 18 -40.01 -10.89 3.31
N GLY A 19 -39.98 -10.45 2.06
CA GLY A 19 -38.99 -9.48 1.55
C GLY A 19 -37.55 -10.02 1.47
N LEU A 20 -37.39 -11.35 1.47
CA LEU A 20 -36.10 -12.04 1.42
C LEU A 20 -35.69 -12.35 -0.02
N ARG A 21 -34.37 -12.40 -0.25
CA ARG A 21 -33.79 -12.71 -1.56
C ARG A 21 -34.21 -14.12 -2.04
N VAL A 22 -34.85 -14.19 -3.21
CA VAL A 22 -35.38 -15.44 -3.84
C VAL A 22 -34.37 -16.18 -4.74
N SER A 23 -33.17 -15.64 -4.93
CA SER A 23 -32.09 -16.29 -5.68
C SER A 23 -31.29 -17.26 -4.80
N GLY A 24 -30.98 -18.44 -5.32
CA GLY A 24 -30.16 -19.46 -4.65
C GLY A 24 -30.63 -20.89 -4.91
N ASN A 25 -29.82 -21.85 -4.45
CA ASN A 25 -30.19 -23.27 -4.42
C ASN A 25 -31.25 -23.54 -3.33
N LYS A 26 -32.01 -24.63 -3.43
CA LYS A 26 -33.11 -24.97 -2.49
C LYS A 26 -32.68 -24.85 -1.02
N SER A 27 -31.49 -25.36 -0.68
CA SER A 27 -30.91 -25.30 0.66
C SER A 27 -30.65 -23.86 1.14
N GLU A 28 -30.13 -22.99 0.28
CA GLU A 28 -29.84 -21.59 0.61
C GLU A 28 -31.13 -20.80 0.88
N VAL A 29 -32.21 -21.11 0.15
CA VAL A 29 -33.53 -20.51 0.36
C VAL A 29 -34.14 -20.99 1.68
N ILE A 30 -33.98 -22.27 2.02
CA ILE A 30 -34.45 -22.85 3.28
C ILE A 30 -33.73 -22.20 4.47
N ILE A 31 -32.40 -22.12 4.44
CA ILE A 31 -31.60 -21.51 5.51
C ILE A 31 -32.04 -20.06 5.75
N ARG A 32 -32.22 -19.28 4.68
CA ARG A 32 -32.67 -17.88 4.77
C ARG A 32 -34.06 -17.72 5.38
N LEU A 33 -34.98 -18.67 5.13
CA LEU A 33 -36.30 -18.69 5.76
C LEU A 33 -36.23 -19.08 7.24
N MET A 34 -35.37 -20.03 7.59
CA MET A 34 -35.14 -20.44 8.97
C MET A 34 -34.51 -19.30 9.80
N GLU A 35 -33.50 -18.63 9.27
CA GLU A 35 -32.88 -17.46 9.91
C GLU A 35 -33.89 -16.33 10.15
N ASN A 36 -34.77 -16.06 9.17
CA ASN A 36 -35.77 -15.01 9.32
C ASN A 36 -36.85 -15.35 10.37
N ASP A 37 -37.22 -16.63 10.52
CA ASP A 37 -38.12 -17.08 11.58
C ASP A 37 -37.47 -16.96 12.96
N GLU A 38 -36.18 -17.30 13.09
CA GLU A 38 -35.44 -17.22 14.35
C GLU A 38 -35.25 -15.76 14.80
N VAL A 39 -34.97 -14.85 13.86
CA VAL A 39 -34.86 -13.41 14.13
C VAL A 39 -36.22 -12.81 14.53
N GLY A 40 -37.34 -13.35 14.04
CA GLY A 40 -38.69 -12.93 14.42
C GLY A 40 -39.12 -13.31 15.85
N LEU A 41 -38.37 -14.18 16.53
CA LEU A 41 -38.72 -14.76 17.84
C LEU A 41 -37.79 -14.35 18.99
N ALA A 42 -36.75 -13.53 18.75
CA ALA A 42 -35.82 -13.08 19.78
C ALA A 42 -36.19 -11.69 20.34
N PRO A 43 -36.44 -11.53 21.65
CA PRO A 43 -36.55 -10.22 22.27
C PRO A 43 -35.18 -9.52 22.24
N ALA A 44 -35.16 -8.27 21.77
CA ALA A 44 -33.96 -7.46 21.65
C ALA A 44 -33.17 -7.37 22.97
N PRO A 45 -31.83 -7.42 22.91
CA PRO A 45 -31.01 -6.76 23.92
C PRO A 45 -30.00 -5.76 23.33
N THR A 46 -29.76 -4.79 24.20
CA THR A 46 -28.99 -3.55 24.15
C THR A 46 -27.47 -3.72 23.99
N PRO A 47 -26.74 -2.65 23.60
CA PRO A 47 -25.29 -2.68 23.49
C PRO A 47 -24.65 -2.48 24.88
N ILE A 48 -24.01 -3.51 25.44
CA ILE A 48 -23.16 -3.37 26.63
C ILE A 48 -21.87 -4.16 26.42
N GLN A 49 -20.74 -3.44 26.58
CA GLN A 49 -19.37 -3.94 26.71
C GLN A 49 -19.32 -5.06 27.77
N HIS A 50 -18.37 -6.00 27.70
CA HIS A 50 -17.50 -6.40 28.82
C HIS A 50 -16.67 -7.65 28.44
N GLN A 51 -15.41 -7.58 28.85
CA GLN A 51 -14.43 -8.66 28.86
C GLN A 51 -14.86 -9.78 29.82
N ALA A 52 -14.66 -11.05 29.44
CA ALA A 52 -14.53 -12.15 30.38
C ALA A 52 -13.80 -13.36 29.76
N PHE A 53 -13.00 -14.02 30.60
CA PHE A 53 -12.12 -15.18 30.39
C PHE A 53 -12.80 -16.39 29.68
N PRO A 54 -12.05 -17.23 28.97
CA PRO A 54 -12.63 -18.34 28.22
C PRO A 54 -13.14 -19.46 29.13
N GLN A 55 -14.47 -19.63 29.17
CA GLN A 55 -15.09 -20.83 29.70
C GLN A 55 -15.04 -21.93 28.62
N HIS A 56 -14.39 -23.04 28.95
CA HIS A 56 -14.29 -24.23 28.11
C HIS A 56 -15.68 -24.87 27.95
N ASN A 57 -16.23 -24.86 26.73
CA ASN A 57 -17.40 -25.65 26.36
C ASN A 57 -16.97 -26.67 25.28
N PRO A 58 -17.06 -27.99 25.54
CA PRO A 58 -16.63 -29.01 24.60
C PRO A 58 -17.77 -29.32 23.63
N GLY A 59 -17.57 -29.02 22.35
CA GLY A 59 -18.46 -29.44 21.26
C GLY A 59 -19.18 -28.29 20.58
N GLY A 60 -18.44 -27.54 19.77
CA GLY A 60 -19.00 -26.60 18.80
C GLY A 60 -18.05 -26.46 17.63
N TYR A 61 -18.50 -26.83 16.43
CA TYR A 61 -17.77 -26.52 15.21
C TYR A 61 -17.76 -25.01 15.04
N ILE A 62 -16.60 -24.41 15.31
CA ILE A 62 -16.36 -22.99 15.08
C ILE A 62 -16.32 -22.82 13.55
N PRO A 63 -17.20 -22.03 12.93
CA PRO A 63 -17.05 -21.72 11.51
C PRO A 63 -15.70 -21.00 11.32
N PRO A 64 -14.94 -21.30 10.25
CA PRO A 64 -13.70 -20.60 9.96
C PRO A 64 -14.04 -19.13 9.74
N GLN A 65 -13.87 -18.34 10.81
CA GLN A 65 -13.87 -16.90 10.73
C GLN A 65 -12.61 -16.53 9.95
N MET A 66 -12.81 -16.18 8.70
CA MET A 66 -11.80 -15.55 7.87
C MET A 66 -11.37 -14.26 8.56
N ILE A 67 -10.23 -14.33 9.26
CA ILE A 67 -9.58 -13.16 9.84
C ILE A 67 -9.10 -12.33 8.65
N TYR A 68 -9.86 -11.29 8.28
CA TYR A 68 -9.34 -10.27 7.40
C TYR A 68 -8.26 -9.52 8.19
N VAL A 69 -7.00 -9.89 7.99
CA VAL A 69 -5.84 -9.24 8.62
C VAL A 69 -5.69 -7.84 7.99
N LYS A 70 -6.53 -6.90 8.46
CA LYS A 70 -6.51 -5.48 8.06
C LYS A 70 -5.25 -4.74 8.55
N LYS A 71 -4.44 -5.41 9.39
CA LYS A 71 -3.32 -4.80 10.12
C LYS A 71 -2.11 -4.48 9.22
N GLU A 72 -1.93 -5.18 8.10
CA GLU A 72 -0.71 -5.03 7.28
C GLU A 72 -0.67 -3.71 6.50
N SER A 73 -1.80 -3.26 5.96
CA SER A 73 -1.88 -1.94 5.31
C SER A 73 -1.72 -0.81 6.32
N GLU A 74 -2.18 -1.00 7.56
CA GLU A 74 -2.06 0.01 8.62
C GLU A 74 -0.60 0.26 9.02
N LEU A 75 0.25 -0.78 9.00
CA LEU A 75 1.68 -0.64 9.30
C LEU A 75 2.40 0.21 8.24
N ALA A 76 2.22 -0.10 6.95
CA ALA A 76 2.81 0.68 5.86
C ALA A 76 2.28 2.13 5.83
N THR A 77 0.98 2.30 6.07
CA THR A 77 0.33 3.62 6.19
C THR A 77 0.93 4.43 7.34
N GLY A 78 1.06 3.82 8.53
CA GLY A 78 1.63 4.46 9.71
C GLY A 78 3.09 4.86 9.52
N ILE A 79 3.90 3.98 8.92
CA ILE A 79 5.30 4.27 8.61
C ILE A 79 5.39 5.40 7.57
N GLY A 80 4.53 5.41 6.56
CA GLY A 80 4.42 6.52 5.60
C GLY A 80 4.16 7.87 6.28
N ILE A 81 3.23 7.93 7.24
CA ILE A 81 2.93 9.15 8.01
C ILE A 81 4.16 9.62 8.80
N CYS A 82 4.85 8.71 9.48
CA CYS A 82 6.06 9.05 10.24
C CYS A 82 7.15 9.64 9.34
N ILE A 83 7.37 9.07 8.15
CA ILE A 83 8.32 9.59 7.16
C ILE A 83 7.92 10.99 6.71
N MET A 84 6.62 11.23 6.45
CA MET A 84 6.11 12.54 6.05
C MET A 84 6.36 13.61 7.12
N ILE A 85 6.08 13.30 8.39
CA ILE A 85 6.32 14.21 9.52
C ILE A 85 7.82 14.54 9.62
N TYR A 86 8.67 13.51 9.52
CA TYR A 86 10.13 13.69 9.51
C TYR A 86 10.58 14.56 8.33
N ALA A 87 10.00 14.38 7.14
CA ALA A 87 10.31 15.18 5.95
C ALA A 87 9.96 16.67 6.15
N VAL A 88 8.80 16.96 6.75
CA VAL A 88 8.40 18.34 7.08
C VAL A 88 9.39 18.97 8.05
N PHE A 89 9.74 18.27 9.12
CA PHE A 89 10.71 18.77 10.09
C PHE A 89 12.08 19.03 9.44
N ARG A 90 12.51 18.14 8.54
CA ARG A 90 13.77 18.31 7.81
C ARG A 90 13.76 19.50 6.86
N LEU A 91 12.67 19.69 6.11
CA LEU A 91 12.50 20.84 5.23
C LEU A 91 12.44 22.15 6.03
N PHE A 92 11.82 22.14 7.20
CA PHE A 92 11.82 23.27 8.11
C PHE A 92 13.25 23.69 8.49
N TRP A 93 14.09 22.74 8.90
CA TRP A 93 15.51 23.04 9.16
C TRP A 93 16.26 23.54 7.93
N ALA A 94 16.02 22.95 6.74
CA ALA A 94 16.63 23.42 5.50
C ALA A 94 16.27 24.89 5.20
N VAL A 95 15.01 25.29 5.42
CA VAL A 95 14.55 26.68 5.26
C VAL A 95 15.23 27.60 6.28
N ILE A 96 15.30 27.21 7.56
CA ILE A 96 15.94 28.01 8.60
C ILE A 96 17.42 28.27 8.28
N PHE A 97 18.16 27.25 7.84
CA PHE A 97 19.56 27.43 7.45
C PHE A 97 19.71 28.19 6.12
N SER A 98 18.75 28.08 5.20
CA SER A 98 18.77 28.80 3.92
C SER A 98 18.44 30.29 4.04
N ILE A 99 17.56 30.68 4.97
CA ILE A 99 17.11 32.07 5.16
C ILE A 99 17.89 32.75 6.29
N GLY A 100 18.22 32.02 7.35
CA GLY A 100 18.82 32.56 8.56
C GLY A 100 20.33 32.82 8.47
N GLY A 101 21.01 32.35 7.42
CA GLY A 101 22.45 32.60 7.22
C GLY A 101 23.36 32.03 8.33
N LEU A 102 22.85 31.11 9.15
CA LEU A 102 23.48 30.62 10.39
C LEU A 102 24.55 29.53 10.18
N GLY A 103 25.07 29.30 8.98
CA GLY A 103 26.07 28.25 8.74
C GLY A 103 26.86 28.47 7.46
N GLY A 104 28.20 28.46 7.56
CA GLY A 104 29.14 28.83 6.51
C GLY A 104 28.88 28.17 5.15
N VAL A 105 29.23 26.89 4.99
CA VAL A 105 28.99 26.11 3.74
C VAL A 105 27.51 25.78 3.49
N GLY A 106 26.60 26.27 4.34
CA GLY A 106 25.16 25.97 4.34
C GLY A 106 24.43 26.44 3.07
N TRP A 107 24.90 27.52 2.42
CA TRP A 107 24.32 28.02 1.16
C TRP A 107 24.46 27.04 -0.03
N ILE A 108 25.57 26.30 -0.12
CA ILE A 108 25.80 25.30 -1.19
C ILE A 108 25.08 23.99 -0.87
N LEU A 109 24.97 23.64 0.41
CA LEU A 109 24.31 22.42 0.87
C LEU A 109 22.79 22.57 1.00
N SER A 110 22.27 23.80 1.03
CA SER A 110 20.83 24.09 1.13
C SER A 110 20.02 23.44 -0.01
N PRO A 111 20.37 23.61 -1.30
CA PRO A 111 19.68 22.90 -2.39
C PRO A 111 19.66 21.38 -2.23
N VAL A 112 20.76 20.80 -1.76
CA VAL A 112 20.87 19.36 -1.53
C VAL A 112 19.93 18.92 -0.39
N ALA A 113 19.87 19.69 0.70
CA ALA A 113 18.95 19.43 1.81
C ALA A 113 17.48 19.51 1.37
N PHE A 114 17.12 20.46 0.50
CA PHE A 114 15.79 20.55 -0.10
C PHE A 114 15.47 19.33 -0.97
N ILE A 115 16.39 18.91 -1.85
CA ILE A 115 16.21 17.73 -2.70
C ILE A 115 15.98 16.48 -1.85
N LEU A 116 16.78 16.30 -0.80
CA LEU A 116 16.62 15.14 0.08
C LEU A 116 15.31 15.22 0.90
N GLY A 117 14.88 16.42 1.32
CA GLY A 117 13.60 16.63 2.00
C GLY A 117 12.39 16.34 1.09
N ILE A 118 12.44 16.78 -0.17
CA ILE A 118 11.42 16.46 -1.19
C ILE A 118 11.43 14.96 -1.49
N GLY A 119 12.60 14.34 -1.59
CA GLY A 119 12.74 12.89 -1.74
C GLY A 119 12.04 12.12 -0.60
N PHE A 120 12.21 12.56 0.63
CA PHE A 120 11.50 11.98 1.78
C PHE A 120 9.99 12.21 1.75
N MET A 121 9.55 13.39 1.31
CA MET A 121 8.13 13.69 1.14
C MET A 121 7.47 12.78 0.09
N ILE A 122 8.11 12.63 -1.08
CA ILE A 122 7.60 11.78 -2.15
C ILE A 122 7.63 10.31 -1.71
N GLY A 123 8.74 9.86 -1.11
CA GLY A 123 8.87 8.49 -0.60
C GLY A 123 7.82 8.14 0.46
N GLY A 124 7.57 9.06 1.40
CA GLY A 124 6.54 8.95 2.43
C GLY A 124 5.13 8.88 1.85
N ALA A 125 4.79 9.76 0.90
CA ALA A 125 3.48 9.77 0.24
C ALA A 125 3.19 8.49 -0.57
N VAL A 126 4.20 7.98 -1.27
CA VAL A 126 4.10 6.72 -2.04
C VAL A 126 3.99 5.52 -1.10
N THR A 127 4.72 5.53 0.01
CA THR A 127 4.64 4.49 1.06
C THR A 127 3.28 4.50 1.75
N TYR A 128 2.74 5.68 2.04
CA TYR A 128 1.37 5.85 2.56
C TYR A 128 0.31 5.27 1.62
N SER A 129 0.54 5.36 0.32
CA SER A 129 -0.33 4.79 -0.72
C SER A 129 -0.18 3.26 -0.87
N GLY A 130 0.72 2.62 -0.10
CA GLY A 130 0.91 1.17 -0.07
C GLY A 130 1.77 0.59 -1.21
N TYR A 131 2.60 1.41 -1.85
CA TYR A 131 3.50 0.97 -2.93
C TYR A 131 4.90 0.64 -2.40
N ARG A 132 5.48 -0.50 -2.83
CA ARG A 132 6.85 -0.93 -2.46
C ARG A 132 7.91 0.06 -2.90
N ASN A 133 7.71 0.69 -4.06
CA ASN A 133 8.66 1.64 -4.63
C ASN A 133 8.87 2.87 -3.73
N GLY A 134 7.86 3.26 -2.94
CA GLY A 134 7.98 4.35 -1.96
C GLY A 134 8.97 4.00 -0.86
N ILE A 135 8.95 2.76 -0.38
CA ILE A 135 9.88 2.29 0.65
C ILE A 135 11.30 2.22 0.09
N ASN A 136 11.48 1.65 -1.11
CA ASN A 136 12.79 1.57 -1.75
C ASN A 136 13.38 2.97 -2.02
N LEU A 137 12.55 3.93 -2.47
CA LEU A 137 12.97 5.31 -2.66
C LEU A 137 13.38 5.95 -1.33
N THR A 138 12.57 5.80 -0.28
CA THR A 138 12.86 6.33 1.06
C THR A 138 14.18 5.75 1.61
N LEU A 139 14.41 4.46 1.43
CA LEU A 139 15.62 3.77 1.86
C LEU A 139 16.85 4.27 1.09
N GLY A 140 16.73 4.46 -0.23
CA GLY A 140 17.77 5.08 -1.05
C GLY A 140 18.10 6.50 -0.61
N VAL A 141 17.09 7.33 -0.32
CA VAL A 141 17.29 8.70 0.19
C VAL A 141 17.94 8.71 1.57
N LEU A 142 17.59 7.76 2.48
CA LEU A 142 18.27 7.59 3.77
C LEU A 142 19.75 7.24 3.59
N ILE A 143 20.09 6.35 2.66
CA ILE A 143 21.48 5.97 2.40
C ILE A 143 22.27 7.18 1.90
N VAL A 144 21.78 7.87 0.88
CA VAL A 144 22.44 9.06 0.33
C VAL A 144 22.57 10.13 1.40
N SER A 145 21.52 10.37 2.18
CA SER A 145 21.53 11.33 3.29
C SER A 145 22.54 10.97 4.39
N GLY A 146 22.63 9.68 4.76
CA GLY A 146 23.55 9.20 5.77
C GLY A 146 25.01 9.34 5.33
N ILE A 147 25.31 8.99 4.07
CA ILE A 147 26.65 9.18 3.49
C ILE A 147 27.01 10.68 3.48
N LEU A 148 26.08 11.53 3.05
CA LEU A 148 26.29 12.98 3.02
C LEU A 148 26.52 13.54 4.44
N SER A 149 25.83 13.00 5.45
CA SER A 149 26.06 13.38 6.85
C SER A 149 27.45 12.97 7.36
N VAL A 150 28.03 11.87 6.86
CA VAL A 150 29.39 11.46 7.24
C VAL A 150 30.43 12.33 6.53
N ILE A 151 30.25 12.62 5.24
CA ILE A 151 31.19 13.43 4.45
C ILE A 151 31.26 14.87 4.97
N PHE A 152 30.13 15.44 5.37
CA PHE A 152 30.04 16.83 5.83
C PHE A 152 29.99 16.97 7.35
N HIS A 153 30.52 15.98 8.08
CA HIS A 153 30.71 16.12 9.52
C HIS A 153 31.70 17.27 9.79
N GLY A 154 31.40 18.13 10.76
CA GLY A 154 32.30 19.21 11.15
C GLY A 154 31.74 19.94 12.36
N ASP A 155 32.54 20.82 12.95
CA ASP A 155 32.14 21.62 14.10
C ASP A 155 31.10 22.70 13.75
N GLU A 156 30.89 22.94 12.46
CA GLU A 156 29.87 23.87 11.96
C GLU A 156 28.55 23.16 11.67
N VAL A 157 27.46 23.75 12.17
CA VAL A 157 26.09 23.28 11.95
C VAL A 157 25.71 23.44 10.47
N ASN A 158 25.39 22.31 9.83
CA ASN A 158 25.05 22.26 8.40
C ASN A 158 23.62 21.71 8.21
N PRO A 159 22.90 22.11 7.14
CA PRO A 159 21.52 21.67 6.89
C PRO A 159 21.39 20.16 6.61
N VAL A 160 22.50 19.48 6.36
CA VAL A 160 22.58 18.03 6.11
C VAL A 160 22.89 17.25 7.39
N SER A 161 23.61 17.85 8.35
CA SER A 161 24.01 17.23 9.62
C SER A 161 23.95 18.24 10.77
N ILE A 162 23.01 18.03 11.68
CA ILE A 162 22.90 18.81 12.93
C ILE A 162 23.86 18.18 13.94
N ALA A 163 25.17 18.38 13.77
CA ALA A 163 26.17 17.93 14.72
C ALA A 163 26.45 19.05 15.73
N TRP A 164 26.12 18.84 17.00
CA TRP A 164 26.51 19.72 18.11
C TRP A 164 27.63 19.03 18.90
N GLY A 165 28.83 18.95 18.28
CA GLY A 165 30.04 18.39 18.89
C GLY A 165 30.29 16.88 18.68
N ASP A 166 31.51 16.46 19.02
CA ASP A 166 32.09 15.13 18.72
C ASP A 166 31.35 13.93 19.33
N SER A 167 30.70 14.10 20.48
CA SER A 167 29.98 13.02 21.15
C SER A 167 28.67 12.61 20.45
N MET A 168 28.18 13.40 19.50
CA MET A 168 26.93 13.17 18.78
C MET A 168 27.10 12.43 17.44
N PHE A 169 28.34 12.17 17.00
CA PHE A 169 28.56 11.42 15.74
C PHE A 169 28.05 9.98 15.83
N LEU A 170 28.37 9.28 16.92
CA LEU A 170 27.96 7.89 17.13
C LEU A 170 26.44 7.76 17.29
N THR A 171 25.81 8.72 17.97
CA THR A 171 24.35 8.73 18.17
C THR A 171 23.60 9.05 16.88
N SER A 172 24.16 9.90 16.02
CA SER A 172 23.63 10.18 14.67
C SER A 172 23.64 8.94 13.77
N ILE A 173 24.74 8.18 13.77
CA ILE A 173 24.84 6.92 13.01
C ILE A 173 23.81 5.90 13.51
N MET A 174 23.67 5.74 14.83
CA MET A 174 22.68 4.84 15.42
C MET A 174 21.23 5.24 15.08
N CYS A 175 20.94 6.55 15.03
CA CYS A 175 19.65 7.08 14.63
C CYS A 175 19.34 6.79 13.15
N SER A 176 20.32 6.98 12.26
CA SER A 176 20.14 6.67 10.84
C SER A 176 19.91 5.17 10.59
N ILE A 177 20.61 4.30 11.31
CA ILE A 177 20.44 2.84 11.19
C ILE A 177 19.06 2.41 11.70
N SER A 178 18.60 2.95 12.83
CA SER A 178 17.27 2.62 13.35
C SER A 178 16.16 3.09 12.41
N CYS A 179 16.29 4.27 11.79
CA CYS A 179 15.37 4.74 10.76
C CYS A 179 15.33 3.82 9.53
N MET A 180 16.48 3.31 9.07
CA MET A 180 16.50 2.34 7.96
C MET A 180 15.80 1.04 8.32
N ILE A 181 16.00 0.53 9.53
CA ILE A 181 15.33 -0.69 10.01
C ILE A 181 13.81 -0.46 10.05
N ILE A 182 13.35 0.64 10.65
CA ILE A 182 11.93 1.01 10.75
C ILE A 182 11.28 1.13 9.37
N VAL A 183 11.96 1.74 8.40
CA VAL A 183 11.45 1.90 7.04
C VAL A 183 11.49 0.59 6.24
N ALA A 184 12.42 -0.32 6.55
CA ALA A 184 12.53 -1.63 5.89
C ALA A 184 11.56 -2.68 6.46
N LEU A 185 11.08 -2.51 7.69
CA LEU A 185 10.15 -3.43 8.38
C LEU A 185 8.91 -3.82 7.53
N PRO A 186 8.22 -2.90 6.83
CA PRO A 186 7.10 -3.26 5.96
C PRO A 186 7.50 -4.20 4.84
N LEU A 187 8.71 -4.12 4.29
CA LEU A 187 9.13 -5.03 3.21
C LEU A 187 9.24 -6.47 3.69
N LEU A 188 9.64 -6.66 4.95
CA LEU A 188 9.76 -7.98 5.58
C LEU A 188 8.41 -8.51 6.04
N MET A 189 7.52 -7.63 6.53
CA MET A 189 6.27 -8.03 7.16
C MET A 189 5.05 -7.97 6.23
N SER A 190 5.09 -7.24 5.12
CA SER A 190 3.93 -7.05 4.22
C SER A 190 4.22 -7.51 2.79
N PRO A 191 3.97 -8.80 2.46
CA PRO A 191 4.07 -9.30 1.09
C PRO A 191 2.98 -8.73 0.16
N THR A 192 2.01 -7.98 0.68
CA THR A 192 0.84 -7.47 -0.06
C THR A 192 1.03 -6.06 -0.67
N LEU A 193 2.17 -5.40 -0.44
CA LEU A 193 2.45 -4.08 -1.01
C LEU A 193 2.42 -4.11 -2.55
N LYS A 194 1.77 -3.10 -3.15
CA LYS A 194 1.64 -2.98 -4.61
C LYS A 194 3.01 -2.75 -5.25
N SER A 195 3.27 -3.43 -6.36
CA SER A 195 4.39 -3.12 -7.25
C SER A 195 4.00 -1.94 -8.16
N GLY A 196 4.98 -1.13 -8.55
CA GLY A 196 4.77 0.02 -9.44
C GLY A 196 4.67 1.36 -8.72
N TRP A 197 4.20 2.38 -9.44
CA TRP A 197 4.07 3.74 -8.94
C TRP A 197 2.60 4.19 -8.96
N PRO A 198 2.22 5.20 -8.17
CA PRO A 198 0.93 5.84 -8.32
C PRO A 198 0.78 6.43 -9.74
N GLU A 199 -0.43 6.41 -10.27
CA GLU A 199 -0.73 6.87 -11.64
C GLU A 199 -0.24 8.30 -11.92
N ALA A 200 -0.27 9.19 -10.91
CA ALA A 200 0.27 10.54 -11.01
C ALA A 200 1.78 10.57 -11.28
N ILE A 201 2.54 9.67 -10.63
CA ILE A 201 3.98 9.55 -10.83
C ILE A 201 4.27 8.79 -12.12
N GLU A 202 3.48 7.78 -12.48
CA GLU A 202 3.65 7.07 -13.76
C GLU A 202 3.44 7.97 -14.96
N LYS A 203 2.52 8.94 -14.91
CA LYS A 203 2.34 9.93 -15.99
C LYS A 203 3.55 10.85 -16.15
N ILE A 204 4.19 11.23 -15.04
CA ILE A 204 5.37 12.10 -15.05
C ILE A 204 6.62 11.30 -15.43
N LEU A 205 6.78 10.12 -14.85
CA LEU A 205 7.90 9.21 -15.11
C LEU A 205 7.81 8.64 -16.52
N GLY A 206 6.64 8.25 -17.00
CA GLY A 206 6.42 7.77 -18.37
C GLY A 206 6.69 8.81 -19.47
N SER A 207 6.84 10.09 -19.11
CA SER A 207 7.33 11.13 -20.03
C SER A 207 8.86 11.23 -20.09
N SER A 208 9.58 10.64 -19.11
CA SER A 208 11.04 10.72 -18.95
C SER A 208 11.77 9.37 -18.87
N SER A 209 11.08 8.27 -18.56
CA SER A 209 11.58 6.91 -18.64
C SER A 209 11.17 6.33 -19.99
N GLY A 210 12.11 6.33 -20.92
CA GLY A 210 11.99 5.55 -22.14
C GLY A 210 11.60 4.11 -21.82
N SER A 211 10.65 3.64 -22.63
CA SER A 211 10.34 2.24 -22.91
C SER A 211 9.74 1.37 -21.79
N ASP A 212 8.41 1.37 -21.68
CA ASP A 212 7.75 0.13 -22.13
C ASP A 212 8.20 -0.03 -23.59
N THR A 213 9.18 -0.90 -23.85
CA THR A 213 9.70 -1.13 -25.20
C THR A 213 8.56 -1.73 -26.01
N LYS A 214 7.66 -0.90 -26.52
CA LYS A 214 6.60 -1.34 -27.43
C LYS A 214 7.31 -1.65 -28.73
N ARG A 215 7.50 -2.94 -29.01
CA ARG A 215 8.03 -3.36 -30.31
C ARG A 215 6.92 -3.21 -31.34
N LYS A 216 7.27 -2.64 -32.50
CA LYS A 216 6.40 -2.67 -33.67
C LYS A 216 6.46 -4.06 -34.28
N VAL A 217 5.31 -4.70 -34.43
CA VAL A 217 5.18 -6.01 -35.07
C VAL A 217 4.20 -5.87 -36.21
N THR A 218 4.60 -6.35 -37.37
CA THR A 218 3.79 -6.31 -38.57
C THR A 218 2.91 -7.54 -38.63
N CYS A 219 1.61 -7.38 -38.91
CA CYS A 219 0.71 -8.50 -39.07
C CYS A 219 1.05 -9.31 -40.33
N ASN A 220 1.20 -10.64 -40.20
CA ASN A 220 1.50 -11.51 -41.34
C ASN A 220 0.36 -11.62 -42.37
N SER A 221 -0.89 -11.30 -41.98
CA SER A 221 -2.07 -11.45 -42.85
C SER A 221 -2.49 -10.16 -43.57
N CYS A 222 -2.36 -9.00 -42.92
CA CYS A 222 -2.79 -7.72 -43.47
C CYS A 222 -1.71 -6.64 -43.51
N GLN A 223 -0.48 -6.97 -43.07
CA GLN A 223 0.66 -6.04 -42.99
C GLN A 223 0.43 -4.80 -42.11
N ALA A 224 -0.61 -4.78 -41.27
CA ALA A 224 -0.85 -3.71 -40.33
C ALA A 224 0.27 -3.64 -39.27
N GLU A 225 0.75 -2.43 -38.96
CA GLU A 225 1.71 -2.20 -37.86
C GLU A 225 0.98 -2.22 -36.51
N LEU A 226 1.40 -3.13 -35.62
CA LEU A 226 0.85 -3.32 -34.29
C LEU A 226 1.91 -3.01 -33.23
N GLN A 227 1.49 -2.43 -32.10
CA GLN A 227 2.38 -2.16 -30.96
C GLN A 227 2.14 -3.18 -29.87
N VAL A 228 3.15 -3.99 -29.55
CA VAL A 228 3.10 -5.03 -28.53
C VAL A 228 4.21 -4.80 -27.49
N PRO A 229 3.98 -5.07 -26.20
CA PRO A 229 5.03 -4.97 -25.19
C PRO A 229 6.20 -5.92 -25.54
N ALA A 230 7.46 -5.48 -25.44
CA ALA A 230 8.62 -6.27 -25.84
C ALA A 230 8.76 -7.59 -25.06
N ASN A 231 8.25 -7.65 -23.83
CA ASN A 231 8.30 -8.85 -22.99
C ASN A 231 7.11 -9.80 -23.19
N TYR A 232 6.17 -9.48 -24.08
CA TYR A 232 5.07 -10.37 -24.41
C TYR A 232 5.51 -11.34 -25.52
N SER A 233 5.51 -12.63 -25.19
CA SER A 233 5.64 -13.74 -26.15
C SER A 233 4.41 -14.62 -26.03
N GLY A 234 3.70 -14.81 -27.13
CA GLY A 234 2.38 -15.45 -27.12
C GLY A 234 1.61 -15.23 -28.40
N GLN A 235 0.36 -15.70 -28.43
CA GLN A 235 -0.55 -15.48 -29.56
C GLN A 235 -1.31 -14.17 -29.37
N ILE A 236 -1.24 -13.29 -30.35
CA ILE A 236 -2.07 -12.08 -30.42
C ILE A 236 -3.06 -12.20 -31.57
N GLU A 237 -4.23 -11.58 -31.40
CA GLU A 237 -5.22 -11.42 -32.46
C GLU A 237 -5.08 -10.04 -33.10
N CYS A 238 -4.99 -9.99 -34.43
CA CYS A 238 -4.89 -8.72 -35.14
C CYS A 238 -6.25 -7.99 -35.14
N PRO A 239 -6.36 -6.73 -34.67
CA PRO A 239 -7.61 -5.98 -34.66
C PRO A 239 -8.13 -5.61 -36.08
N THR A 240 -7.27 -5.62 -37.09
CA THR A 240 -7.62 -5.25 -38.46
C THR A 240 -8.22 -6.42 -39.26
N CYS A 241 -7.71 -7.64 -39.05
CA CYS A 241 -8.10 -8.81 -39.84
C CYS A 241 -8.45 -10.06 -39.01
N GLN A 242 -8.45 -9.96 -37.68
CA GLN A 242 -8.77 -11.03 -36.73
C GLN A 242 -7.91 -12.31 -36.89
N ALA A 243 -6.76 -12.19 -37.57
CA ALA A 243 -5.84 -13.29 -37.72
C ALA A 243 -5.02 -13.47 -36.44
N ILE A 244 -4.88 -14.72 -35.99
CA ILE A 244 -4.08 -15.10 -34.83
C ILE A 244 -2.63 -15.29 -35.27
N MET A 245 -1.70 -14.62 -34.60
CA MET A 245 -0.27 -14.73 -34.90
C MET A 245 0.57 -14.77 -33.63
N SER A 246 1.67 -15.51 -33.66
CA SER A 246 2.65 -15.55 -32.57
C SER A 246 3.63 -14.40 -32.68
N VAL A 247 3.97 -13.81 -31.54
CA VAL A 247 4.89 -12.67 -31.41
C VAL A 247 6.09 -13.04 -30.56
#